data_AF-A0A1G2HLJ2-F1
#
_entry.id   AF-A0A1G2HLJ2-F1
#
_cell.length_a   1.000
_cell.length_b   1.000
_cell.length_c   1.000
_cell.angle_alpha   90.00
_cell.angle_beta   90.00
_cell.angle_gamma   90.00
#
_symmetry.space_group_name_H-M   'P 1'
#
loop_
_entity.id
_entity.type
_entity.pdbx_description
1 polymer ?
#
loop_
_entity_poly.entity_id
_entity_poly.type
_entity_poly.pdbx_seq_one_letter_code
_entity_poly.pdbx_strand_id
1 'polypeptide(L)'
;MSKASNGVKKLLSQIIAASAGLWIASSFIPSVIIRVYSESNFFGFPLTELWQIILVLGVILGLLNYFVRPVLKAISLPLELLTLGLFSIVINMAIIWFLDLMFDEFYAPWLFPLLYTTLIVWVLNFIIQKFLVKEKD
;
A
#
# COMPACT_ATOMS: atom_id res chain seq x y z
N MET A 1 -29.72 2.94 -1.96
CA MET A 1 -28.57 3.80 -2.31
C MET A 1 -27.39 3.78 -1.32
N SER A 2 -27.46 3.10 -0.17
CA SER A 2 -26.42 3.14 0.90
C SER A 2 -25.19 2.20 0.69
N LYS A 3 -25.36 1.02 0.09
CA LYS A 3 -24.31 -0.01 0.01
C LYS A 3 -23.15 0.31 -0.95
N ALA A 4 -23.44 0.98 -2.07
CA ALA A 4 -22.43 1.38 -3.07
C ALA A 4 -21.49 2.48 -2.55
N SER A 5 -22.00 3.41 -1.74
CA SER A 5 -21.22 4.49 -1.10
C SER A 5 -20.11 3.94 -0.20
N ASN A 6 -20.40 2.88 0.56
CA ASN A 6 -19.43 2.31 1.51
C ASN A 6 -18.27 1.59 0.81
N GLY A 7 -18.53 0.93 -0.33
CA GLY A 7 -17.49 0.28 -1.13
C GLY A 7 -16.50 1.29 -1.71
N VAL A 8 -17.02 2.36 -2.31
CA VAL A 8 -16.21 3.44 -2.88
C VAL A 8 -15.39 4.17 -1.81
N LYS A 9 -16.01 4.53 -0.68
CA LYS A 9 -15.29 5.15 0.45
C LYS A 9 -14.14 4.28 0.95
N LYS A 10 -14.35 2.96 1.02
CA LYS A 10 -13.30 2.01 1.43
C LYS A 10 -12.18 1.90 0.40
N LEU A 11 -12.48 1.96 -0.89
CA LEU A 11 -11.44 1.96 -1.92
C LEU A 11 -10.61 3.25 -1.87
N LEU A 12 -11.27 4.40 -1.79
CA LEU A 12 -10.60 5.70 -1.69
C LEU A 12 -9.69 5.78 -0.47
N SER A 13 -10.14 5.25 0.68
CA SER A 13 -9.28 5.21 1.87
C SER A 13 -8.05 4.32 1.70
N GLN A 14 -8.15 3.21 0.96
CA GLN A 14 -6.98 2.38 0.64
C GLN A 14 -5.99 3.11 -0.26
N ILE A 15 -6.48 3.85 -1.27
CA ILE A 15 -5.63 4.62 -2.17
C ILE A 15 -4.92 5.74 -1.41
N ILE A 16 -5.65 6.52 -0.61
CA ILE A 16 -5.07 7.61 0.19
C ILE A 16 -4.03 7.07 1.18
N ALA A 17 -4.35 5.98 1.89
CA ALA A 17 -3.43 5.35 2.83
C ALA A 17 -2.18 4.80 2.11
N ALA A 18 -2.34 4.22 0.93
CA ALA A 18 -1.24 3.70 0.13
C ALA A 18 -0.31 4.82 -0.38
N SER A 19 -0.85 5.88 -0.98
CA SER A 19 -0.06 7.03 -1.42
C SER A 19 0.68 7.69 -0.26
N ALA A 20 0.01 7.95 0.87
CA ALA A 20 0.64 8.51 2.05
C ALA A 20 1.70 7.57 2.65
N GLY A 21 1.40 6.26 2.69
CA GLY A 21 2.31 5.25 3.18
C GLY A 21 3.58 5.16 2.34
N LEU A 22 3.48 5.20 1.01
CA LEU A 22 4.63 5.22 0.11
C LEU A 22 5.48 6.47 0.29
N TRP A 23 4.84 7.65 0.38
CA TRP A 23 5.55 8.91 0.59
C TRP A 23 6.29 8.95 1.94
N ILE A 24 5.65 8.48 3.01
CA ILE A 24 6.28 8.39 4.34
C ILE A 24 7.41 7.35 4.30
N ALA A 25 7.16 6.16 3.74
CA ALA A 25 8.17 5.11 3.66
C ALA A 25 9.41 5.59 2.90
N SER A 26 9.26 6.24 1.73
CA SER A 26 10.39 6.77 0.98
C SER A 26 11.13 7.90 1.69
N SER A 27 10.45 8.63 2.58
CA SER A 27 11.05 9.73 3.35
C SER A 27 11.84 9.25 4.57
N PHE A 28 11.36 8.20 5.24
CA PHE A 28 11.95 7.71 6.50
C PHE A 28 12.85 6.48 6.32
N ILE A 29 12.71 5.74 5.22
CA ILE A 29 13.46 4.52 4.95
C ILE A 29 14.36 4.78 3.73
N PRO A 30 15.68 5.02 3.92
CA PRO A 30 16.60 5.31 2.81
C PRO A 30 16.66 4.24 1.73
N SER A 31 16.26 3.01 2.09
CA SER A 31 16.21 1.86 1.20
C SER A 31 14.96 1.81 0.32
N VAL A 32 13.91 2.57 0.62
CA VAL A 32 12.72 2.69 -0.23
C VAL A 32 12.94 3.86 -1.17
N ILE A 33 13.21 3.57 -2.43
CA ILE A 33 13.59 4.58 -3.40
C ILE A 33 12.46 4.71 -4.41
N ILE A 34 11.99 5.94 -4.61
CA ILE A 34 11.06 6.28 -5.68
C ILE A 34 11.84 7.16 -6.65
N ARG A 35 11.98 6.71 -7.89
CA ARG A 35 12.76 7.38 -8.93
C ARG A 35 11.84 7.87 -10.03
N VAL A 36 12.17 9.03 -10.56
CA VAL A 36 11.57 9.56 -11.79
C VAL A 36 12.55 9.31 -12.92
N TYR A 37 12.13 8.55 -13.93
CA TYR A 37 12.91 8.40 -15.15
C TYR A 37 12.36 9.34 -16.22
N SER A 38 13.21 9.79 -17.13
CA SER A 38 12.78 10.64 -18.25
C SER A 38 11.79 9.94 -19.18
N GLU A 39 11.82 8.61 -19.20
CA GLU A 39 10.90 7.74 -19.97
C GLU A 39 9.70 7.27 -19.14
N SER A 40 9.59 7.65 -17.85
CA SER A 40 8.48 7.25 -17.01
C SER A 40 7.18 7.80 -17.59
N ASN A 41 6.30 6.91 -18.03
CA ASN A 41 5.01 7.26 -18.58
C ASN A 41 3.92 6.34 -18.02
N PHE A 42 2.74 6.90 -17.77
CA PHE A 42 1.57 6.15 -17.40
C PHE A 42 0.56 6.22 -18.54
N PHE A 43 0.41 5.13 -19.30
CA PHE A 43 -0.51 5.07 -20.45
C PHE A 43 -0.33 6.25 -21.44
N GLY A 44 0.92 6.63 -21.72
CA GLY A 44 1.24 7.74 -22.64
C GLY A 44 1.26 9.13 -22.00
N PHE A 45 0.92 9.25 -20.71
CA PHE A 45 1.12 10.49 -19.95
C PHE A 45 2.51 10.48 -19.32
N PRO A 46 3.42 11.40 -19.67
CA PRO A 46 4.74 11.47 -19.06
C PRO A 46 4.60 11.84 -17.58
N LEU A 47 5.29 11.10 -16.72
CA LEU A 47 5.39 11.34 -15.29
C LEU A 47 6.67 12.12 -15.03
N THR A 48 6.56 13.43 -14.94
CA THR A 48 7.72 14.33 -14.79
C THR A 48 8.05 14.60 -13.33
N GLU A 49 7.07 14.43 -12.43
CA GLU A 49 7.19 14.80 -11.04
C GLU A 49 7.04 13.60 -10.10
N LEU A 50 7.79 13.62 -8.99
CA LEU A 50 7.77 12.55 -7.99
C LEU A 50 6.36 12.30 -7.42
N TRP A 51 5.59 13.37 -7.17
CA TRP A 51 4.24 13.25 -6.63
C TRP A 51 3.28 12.55 -7.60
N GLN A 52 3.51 12.65 -8.91
CA GLN A 52 2.69 11.96 -9.92
C GLN A 52 2.94 10.45 -9.86
N ILE A 53 4.20 10.04 -9.74
CA ILE A 53 4.59 8.63 -9.56
C ILE A 53 3.99 8.08 -8.27
N ILE A 54 4.11 8.80 -7.14
CA ILE A 54 3.54 8.38 -5.85
C ILE A 54 2.02 8.21 -5.94
N LEU A 55 1.33 9.09 -6.69
CA LEU A 55 -0.11 8.99 -6.88
C LEU A 55 -0.45 7.74 -7.69
N VAL A 56 0.22 7.50 -8.82
CA VAL A 56 0.01 6.30 -9.66
C VAL A 56 0.29 5.03 -8.84
N LEU A 57 1.46 4.93 -8.21
CA LEU A 57 1.84 3.80 -7.37
C LEU A 57 0.84 3.58 -6.23
N GLY A 58 0.40 4.64 -5.56
CA GLY A 58 -0.57 4.57 -4.48
C GLY A 58 -1.96 4.15 -4.93
N VAL A 59 -2.40 4.53 -6.13
CA VAL A 59 -3.65 4.04 -6.74
C VAL A 59 -3.55 2.53 -6.98
N ILE A 60 -2.46 2.06 -7.61
CA ILE A 60 -2.26 0.64 -7.88
C ILE A 60 -2.18 -0.15 -6.58
N LEU A 61 -1.38 0.32 -5.62
CA LEU A 61 -1.23 -0.32 -4.31
C LEU A 61 -2.55 -0.33 -3.53
N GLY A 62 -3.33 0.75 -3.59
CA GLY A 62 -4.67 0.81 -3.01
C GLY A 62 -5.64 -0.21 -3.62
N LEU A 63 -5.58 -0.40 -4.94
CA LEU A 63 -6.35 -1.43 -5.64
C LEU A 63 -5.91 -2.84 -5.25
N LEU A 64 -4.60 -3.10 -5.18
CA LEU A 64 -4.07 -4.39 -4.72
C LEU A 64 -4.53 -4.69 -3.27
N ASN A 65 -4.49 -3.69 -2.39
CA ASN A 65 -4.97 -3.84 -1.01
C ASN A 65 -6.47 -4.08 -0.91
N TYR A 66 -7.27 -3.54 -1.83
CA TYR A 66 -8.71 -3.72 -1.82
C TYR A 66 -9.12 -5.08 -2.43
N PHE A 67 -8.53 -5.48 -3.56
CA PHE A 67 -8.94 -6.66 -4.32
C PHE A 67 -8.08 -7.90 -4.06
N VAL A 68 -6.76 -7.75 -4.03
CA VAL A 68 -5.82 -8.89 -3.97
C VAL A 68 -5.61 -9.35 -2.54
N ARG A 69 -5.45 -8.41 -1.60
CA ARG A 69 -5.23 -8.72 -0.18
C ARG A 69 -6.28 -9.65 0.43
N PRO A 70 -7.61 -9.48 0.20
CA PRO A 70 -8.60 -10.39 0.74
C PRO A 70 -8.46 -11.82 0.22
N VAL A 71 -8.10 -11.96 -1.06
CA VAL A 71 -7.89 -13.27 -1.70
C VAL A 71 -6.66 -13.96 -1.12
N LEU A 72 -5.54 -13.24 -1.02
CA LEU A 72 -4.31 -13.78 -0.42
C LEU A 72 -4.55 -14.20 1.03
N LYS A 73 -5.24 -13.37 1.83
CA LYS A 73 -5.61 -13.71 3.21
C LYS A 73 -6.48 -14.94 3.32
N ALA A 74 -7.45 -15.11 2.41
CA ALA A 74 -8.31 -16.29 2.42
C ALA A 74 -7.52 -17.58 2.17
N ILE A 75 -6.58 -17.55 1.23
CA ILE A 75 -5.72 -18.70 0.89
C ILE A 75 -4.70 -18.96 2.01
N SER A 76 -4.13 -17.91 2.59
CA SER A 76 -3.11 -18.03 3.63
C SER A 76 -3.68 -18.26 5.03
N LEU A 77 -5.01 -18.26 5.19
CA LEU A 77 -5.67 -18.34 6.50
C LEU A 77 -5.18 -19.53 7.35
N PRO A 78 -4.99 -20.77 6.82
CA PRO A 78 -4.47 -21.87 7.61
C PRO A 78 -3.07 -21.56 8.16
N LEU A 79 -2.21 -20.95 7.34
CA LEU A 79 -0.85 -20.59 7.72
C LEU A 79 -0.82 -19.38 8.66
N GLU A 80 -1.73 -18.42 8.47
CA GLU A 80 -1.93 -17.28 9.37
C GLU A 80 -2.35 -17.78 10.76
N LEU A 81 -3.21 -18.80 10.86
CA LEU A 81 -3.54 -19.45 12.13
C LEU A 81 -2.35 -20.18 12.76
N LEU A 82 -1.60 -20.95 11.97
CA LEU A 82 -0.40 -21.68 12.45
C LEU A 82 0.69 -20.73 12.95
N THR A 83 0.82 -19.55 12.33
CA THR A 83 1.82 -18.53 12.68
C THR A 83 1.28 -17.46 13.63
N LEU A 84 0.08 -17.65 14.21
CA LEU A 84 -0.57 -16.72 15.14
C LEU A 84 -0.71 -15.28 14.58
N GLY A 85 -0.96 -15.16 13.28
CA GLY A 85 -1.13 -13.88 12.60
C GLY A 85 0.16 -13.29 12.02
N LEU A 86 1.34 -13.89 12.26
CA LEU A 86 2.61 -13.35 11.73
C LEU A 86 2.66 -13.40 10.20
N PHE A 87 2.06 -14.41 9.57
CA PHE A 87 2.01 -14.51 8.10
C PHE A 87 1.23 -13.35 7.44
N SER A 88 0.39 -12.64 8.20
CA SER A 88 -0.27 -11.41 7.73
C SER A 88 0.72 -10.33 7.29
N ILE A 89 1.86 -10.23 7.99
CA ILE A 89 2.93 -9.29 7.66
C ILE A 89 3.54 -9.67 6.31
N VAL A 90 3.78 -10.97 6.10
CA VAL A 90 4.33 -11.50 4.83
C VAL A 90 3.42 -11.16 3.66
N ILE A 91 2.09 -11.29 3.81
CA ILE A 91 1.13 -10.91 2.75
C ILE A 91 1.21 -9.41 2.44
N ASN A 92 1.25 -8.55 3.46
CA ASN A 92 1.33 -7.10 3.24
C ASN A 92 2.66 -6.72 2.56
N MET A 93 3.77 -7.33 2.97
CA MET A 93 5.08 -7.16 2.32
C MET A 93 5.05 -7.66 0.87
N ALA A 94 4.44 -8.82 0.62
CA ALA A 94 4.34 -9.41 -0.72
C ALA A 94 3.54 -8.52 -1.68
N ILE A 95 2.51 -7.82 -1.20
CA ILE A 95 1.74 -6.87 -2.03
C ILE A 95 2.58 -5.67 -2.42
N ILE A 96 3.37 -5.11 -1.50
CA ILE A 96 4.27 -3.98 -1.78
C ILE A 96 5.41 -4.44 -2.69
N TRP A 97 5.94 -5.64 -2.46
CA TRP A 97 6.94 -6.23 -3.34
C TRP A 97 6.39 -6.50 -4.74
N PHE A 98 5.13 -6.89 -4.86
CA PHE A 98 4.49 -7.06 -6.16
C PHE A 98 4.43 -5.72 -6.93
N LEU A 99 4.27 -4.60 -6.24
CA LEU A 99 4.37 -3.26 -6.85
C LEU A 99 5.79 -2.97 -7.37
N ASP A 100 6.81 -3.32 -6.58
CA ASP A 100 8.24 -3.21 -6.94
C ASP A 100 8.58 -4.02 -8.20
N LEU A 101 7.99 -5.19 -8.36
CA LEU A 101 8.13 -6.00 -9.58
C LEU A 101 7.40 -5.42 -10.80
N MET A 102 6.38 -4.59 -10.59
CA MET A 102 5.56 -4.05 -11.68
C MET A 102 6.04 -2.71 -12.21
N PHE A 103 6.77 -1.93 -11.41
CA PHE A 103 7.15 -0.55 -11.72
C PHE A 103 8.61 -0.30 -11.39
N ASP A 104 9.42 -0.01 -12.42
CA ASP A 104 10.84 0.31 -12.27
C ASP A 104 11.06 1.61 -11.45
N GLU A 105 10.05 2.48 -11.39
CA GLU A 105 10.04 3.71 -10.60
C GLU A 105 10.04 3.47 -9.09
N PHE A 106 9.67 2.27 -8.64
CA PHE A 106 9.61 1.91 -7.24
C PHE A 106 10.62 0.82 -6.94
N TYR A 107 11.55 1.11 -6.02
CA TYR A 107 12.50 0.13 -5.52
C TYR A 107 12.37 -0.05 -4.01
N ALA A 108 12.09 -1.28 -3.57
CA ALA A 108 12.03 -1.64 -2.15
C ALA A 108 12.67 -3.02 -1.86
N PRO A 109 13.81 -3.08 -1.15
CA PRO A 109 14.45 -4.34 -0.82
C PRO A 109 13.57 -5.27 0.03
N TRP A 110 13.66 -6.57 -0.27
CA TRP A 110 12.71 -7.61 0.15
C TRP A 110 12.47 -7.77 1.67
N LEU A 111 13.46 -7.55 2.54
CA LEU A 111 13.38 -8.04 3.92
C LEU A 111 13.17 -6.92 4.96
N PHE A 112 14.18 -6.11 5.25
CA PHE A 112 14.08 -5.10 6.30
C PHE A 112 13.22 -3.89 5.90
N PRO A 113 13.33 -3.30 4.69
CA PRO A 113 12.53 -2.15 4.28
C PRO A 113 11.04 -2.46 4.23
N LEU A 114 10.65 -3.60 3.65
CA LEU A 114 9.23 -4.01 3.61
C LEU A 114 8.65 -4.26 4.99
N LEU A 115 9.43 -4.82 5.92
CA LEU A 115 9.01 -5.01 7.30
C LEU A 115 8.76 -3.69 8.02
N TYR A 116 9.68 -2.72 7.90
CA TYR A 116 9.50 -1.39 8.48
C TYR A 116 8.34 -0.62 7.83
N THR A 117 8.19 -0.66 6.51
CA THR A 117 7.03 -0.06 5.82
C THR A 117 5.72 -0.65 6.31
N THR A 118 5.65 -1.97 6.50
CA THR A 118 4.45 -2.65 6.99
C THR A 118 4.10 -2.20 8.41
N LEU A 119 5.10 -2.05 9.28
CA LEU A 119 4.90 -1.53 10.65
C LEU A 119 4.41 -0.07 10.64
N ILE A 120 4.99 0.78 9.80
CA ILE A 120 4.57 2.19 9.67
C ILE A 120 3.11 2.27 9.19
N VAL A 121 2.76 1.51 8.14
CA VAL A 121 1.38 1.47 7.60
C VAL A 121 0.39 0.93 8.64
N TRP A 122 0.80 -0.02 9.48
CA TRP A 122 -0.03 -0.52 10.58
C TRP A 122 -0.30 0.56 11.62
N VAL A 123 0.73 1.30 12.05
CA VAL A 123 0.59 2.42 13.00
C VAL A 123 -0.26 3.54 12.42
N LEU A 124 -0.04 3.94 11.16
CA LEU A 124 -0.83 4.98 10.50
C LEU A 124 -2.29 4.58 10.38
N ASN A 125 -2.58 3.34 9.96
CA ASN A 125 -3.96 2.84 9.91
C ASN A 125 -4.63 2.88 11.29
N PHE A 126 -3.90 2.53 12.36
CA PHE A 126 -4.43 2.59 13.72
C PHE A 126 -4.76 4.03 14.14
N ILE A 127 -3.87 4.98 13.86
CA ILE A 127 -4.08 6.41 14.15
C ILE A 127 -5.26 6.94 13.32
N ILE A 128 -5.26 6.70 12.02
CA ILE A 128 -6.29 7.20 11.10
C ILE A 128 -7.66 6.62 11.46
N GLN A 129 -7.77 5.34 11.81
CA GLN A 129 -9.05 4.79 12.28
C GLN A 129 -9.49 5.43 13.59
N LYS A 130 -8.56 5.65 14.52
CA LYS A 130 -8.88 6.28 15.81
C LYS A 130 -9.38 7.73 15.65
N PHE A 131 -8.85 8.49 14.70
CA PHE A 131 -9.19 9.90 14.50
C PHE A 131 -10.26 10.16 13.43
N LEU A 132 -10.33 9.36 12.35
CA LEU A 132 -11.31 9.54 11.26
C LEU A 132 -12.54 8.64 11.37
N VAL A 133 -12.49 7.52 12.11
CA VAL A 133 -13.63 6.58 12.23
C VAL A 133 -14.34 6.72 13.58
N LYS A 134 -13.73 7.39 14.57
CA LYS A 134 -14.41 7.69 15.83
C LYS A 134 -14.94 9.12 15.85
N GLU A 135 -16.05 9.33 15.15
CA GLU A 135 -17.03 10.33 15.52
C GLU A 135 -18.42 9.67 15.50
N LYS A 136 -19.01 9.57 16.70
CA LYS A 136 -20.25 8.84 17.08
C LYS A 136 -20.13 7.33 17.25
N ASP A 137 -19.77 6.94 18.46
CA ASP A 137 -20.73 6.31 19.37
C ASP A 137 -20.64 7.01 20.73
#